data_AF-A0A3D1BJN6-F1
#
_entry.id   AF-A0A3D1BJN6-F1
#
_cell.length_a   1.000
_cell.length_b   1.000
_cell.length_c   1.000
_cell.angle_alpha   90.00
_cell.angle_beta   90.00
_cell.angle_gamma   90.00
#
_symmetry.space_group_name_H-M   'P 1'
#
loop_
_entity.id
_entity.type
_entity.pdbx_description
1 polymer ?
#
loop_
_entity_poly.entity_id
_entity_poly.type
_entity_poly.pdbx_seq_one_letter_code
_entity_poly.pdbx_strand_id
1 'polypeptide(L)'
;MFIAHAPISYLANEVIQKKKLSNLKPSQQIFVVVCSLVFGVLPDMDLLVMMMTDRPPFSHHDVFTHTFTYWIAVWLLLSLISKLVYPHLNNKMKQFLTKDFLNILLKTFLIAGISHFLADLLVGNIMLLYPFTTRPFTILKYIFEPSYFSGYALSVFLAIEFIFIAIALLSLSRKFLKKFKWDDIIVYILLSVTGLYLLFTMFINTKTYNNSFLDGTNKPYIDCDMDFDTLRDSEDADVDNNGIDNILDVDEEGLVVSIKDIVNSNKLAISGNGDLKDWIITKFGGLNSYRLVSQAFYENYSPIEPVLKDFYIKSLDKKKYTVNLDYQEVLRNYLLSKDLLIDLNLEGSPLLASGKVFFLIDENDEIMNIGMSMDGNEVAIVLPGEEFVQYHTYEGIRKFYGNTISIVQICL
;
A
#
# COMPACT_ATOMS: atom_id res chain seq x y z
N MET A 1 9.31 4.24 2.14
CA MET A 1 9.55 4.40 0.68
C MET A 1 10.16 3.09 0.18
N PHE A 2 10.41 2.91 -1.11
CA PHE A 2 11.07 1.67 -1.59
C PHE A 2 12.19 1.90 -2.59
N ILE A 3 12.04 2.85 -3.50
CA ILE A 3 12.95 3.08 -4.63
C ILE A 3 13.67 4.44 -4.57
N ALA A 4 13.18 5.37 -3.76
CA ALA A 4 13.76 6.72 -3.65
C ALA A 4 14.88 6.86 -2.61
N HIS A 5 15.11 5.91 -1.71
CA HIS A 5 16.10 6.09 -0.63
C HIS A 5 17.52 6.31 -1.14
N ALA A 6 17.96 5.57 -2.16
CA ALA A 6 19.23 5.81 -2.84
C ALA A 6 19.28 7.23 -3.47
N PRO A 7 18.35 7.62 -4.36
CA PRO A 7 18.24 8.98 -4.89
C PRO A 7 18.29 10.08 -3.83
N ILE A 8 17.52 9.95 -2.75
CA ILE A 8 17.46 10.91 -1.64
C ILE A 8 18.82 11.00 -0.94
N SER A 9 19.47 9.87 -0.69
CA SER A 9 20.79 9.82 -0.06
C SER A 9 21.87 10.50 -0.89
N TYR A 10 21.81 10.36 -2.21
CA TYR A 10 22.66 11.12 -3.13
C TYR A 10 22.39 12.62 -3.03
N LEU A 11 21.13 13.05 -3.14
CA LEU A 11 20.74 14.46 -3.08
C LEU A 11 21.13 15.11 -1.75
N ALA A 12 20.90 14.43 -0.63
CA ALA A 12 21.26 14.90 0.70
C ALA A 12 22.78 15.13 0.81
N ASN A 13 23.58 14.21 0.27
CA ASN A 13 25.04 14.35 0.25
C ASN A 13 25.51 15.53 -0.62
N GLU A 14 24.93 15.72 -1.80
CA GLU A 14 25.25 16.84 -2.69
C GLU A 14 24.95 18.20 -2.04
N VAL A 15 23.85 18.29 -1.26
CA VAL A 15 23.48 19.53 -0.57
C VAL A 15 24.34 19.76 0.68
N ILE A 16 24.45 18.77 1.56
CA ILE A 16 25.11 18.91 2.87
C ILE A 16 26.63 19.00 2.74
N GLN A 17 27.22 18.24 1.82
CA GLN A 17 28.68 18.17 1.64
C GLN A 17 29.19 18.98 0.44
N LYS A 18 28.35 19.80 -0.21
CA LYS A 18 28.64 20.52 -1.47
C LYS A 18 30.06 21.05 -1.60
N LYS A 19 30.51 21.85 -0.62
CA LYS A 19 31.85 22.50 -0.61
C LYS A 19 33.00 21.50 -0.56
N LYS A 20 32.83 20.37 0.13
CA LYS A 20 33.86 19.34 0.23
C LYS A 20 33.90 18.50 -1.04
N LEU A 21 32.74 18.16 -1.57
CA LEU A 21 32.62 17.38 -2.80
C LEU A 21 33.17 18.13 -4.02
N SER A 22 32.99 19.44 -4.12
CA SER A 22 33.53 20.24 -5.22
C SER A 22 35.06 20.25 -5.28
N ASN A 23 35.73 20.01 -4.15
CA ASN A 23 37.20 20.00 -4.08
C ASN A 23 37.80 18.62 -4.38
N LEU A 24 36.97 17.58 -4.54
CA LEU A 24 37.41 16.24 -4.87
C LEU A 24 37.71 16.09 -6.36
N LYS A 25 38.60 15.16 -6.70
CA LYS A 25 38.83 14.75 -8.09
C LYS A 25 37.54 14.14 -8.66
N PRO A 26 37.30 14.22 -9.99
CA PRO A 26 36.09 13.64 -10.59
C PRO A 26 35.84 12.17 -10.24
N SER A 27 36.88 11.33 -10.22
CA SER A 27 36.77 9.92 -9.83
C SER A 27 36.36 9.73 -8.36
N GLN A 28 36.84 10.58 -7.46
CA GLN A 28 36.45 10.59 -6.05
C GLN A 28 35.02 11.08 -5.85
N GLN A 29 34.58 12.06 -6.64
CA GLN A 29 33.18 12.50 -6.64
C GLN A 29 32.26 11.34 -7.06
N ILE A 30 32.56 10.67 -8.17
CA ILE A 30 31.80 9.50 -8.64
C ILE A 30 31.78 8.40 -7.57
N PHE A 31 32.92 8.15 -6.93
CA PHE A 31 32.99 7.15 -5.86
C PHE A 31 32.07 7.51 -4.67
N VAL A 32 32.05 8.78 -4.24
CA VAL A 32 31.14 9.24 -3.18
C VAL A 32 29.68 9.10 -3.61
N VAL A 33 29.35 9.36 -4.88
CA VAL A 33 27.99 9.15 -5.42
C VAL A 33 27.59 7.69 -5.36
N VAL A 34 28.45 6.77 -5.81
CA VAL A 34 28.15 5.33 -5.73
C VAL A 34 27.97 4.92 -4.28
N CYS A 35 28.84 5.37 -3.38
CA CYS A 35 28.71 5.10 -1.95
C CYS A 35 27.42 5.68 -1.36
N SER A 36 27.00 6.90 -1.72
CA SER A 36 25.77 7.49 -1.18
C SER A 36 24.52 6.75 -1.63
N LEU A 37 24.49 6.27 -2.88
CA LEU A 37 23.40 5.42 -3.38
C LEU A 37 23.36 4.09 -2.62
N VAL A 38 24.50 3.40 -2.49
CA VAL A 38 24.57 2.11 -1.78
C VAL A 38 24.22 2.27 -0.30
N PHE A 39 24.83 3.24 0.39
CA PHE A 39 24.58 3.47 1.81
C PHE A 39 23.13 3.88 2.09
N GLY A 40 22.46 4.50 1.13
CA GLY A 40 21.05 4.89 1.24
C GLY A 40 20.07 3.72 1.28
N VAL A 41 20.45 2.55 0.77
CA VAL A 41 19.61 1.34 0.74
C VAL A 41 20.04 0.34 1.82
N LEU A 42 21.17 0.57 2.49
CA LEU A 42 21.64 -0.36 3.52
C LEU A 42 20.65 -0.64 4.65
N PRO A 43 19.82 0.32 5.12
CA PRO A 43 18.79 -0.01 6.12
C PRO A 43 17.81 -1.09 5.64
N ASP A 44 17.36 -1.02 4.38
CA ASP A 44 16.46 -2.02 3.75
C ASP A 44 17.09 -3.38 3.49
N MET A 45 18.39 -3.56 3.70
CA MET A 45 19.03 -4.87 3.54
C MET A 45 18.51 -5.90 4.55
N ASP A 46 17.84 -5.45 5.61
CA ASP A 46 17.09 -6.33 6.50
C ASP A 46 15.96 -7.08 5.81
N LEU A 47 15.32 -6.52 4.77
CA LEU A 47 14.32 -7.21 3.95
C LEU A 47 14.90 -8.49 3.33
N LEU A 48 16.14 -8.43 2.83
CA LEU A 48 16.82 -9.61 2.28
C LEU A 48 17.12 -10.64 3.37
N VAL A 49 17.48 -10.20 4.57
CA VAL A 49 17.72 -11.10 5.71
C VAL A 49 16.41 -11.74 6.16
N MET A 50 15.32 -10.97 6.26
CA MET A 50 14.00 -11.48 6.65
C MET A 50 13.45 -12.47 5.62
N MET A 51 13.63 -12.21 4.33
CA MET A 51 13.30 -13.16 3.25
C MET A 51 14.09 -14.48 3.35
N MET A 52 15.23 -14.50 4.04
CA MET A 52 16.04 -15.69 4.27
C MET A 52 15.71 -16.42 5.59
N THR A 53 14.79 -15.90 6.39
CA THR A 53 14.39 -16.49 7.68
C THR A 53 12.94 -16.98 7.64
N ASP A 54 12.64 -18.09 8.32
CA ASP A 54 11.28 -18.65 8.46
C ASP A 54 10.37 -17.83 9.42
N ARG A 55 10.62 -16.54 9.56
CA ARG A 55 9.78 -15.64 10.37
C ARG A 55 8.87 -14.86 9.45
N PRO A 56 7.59 -14.63 9.82
CA PRO A 56 6.72 -13.78 9.03
C PRO A 56 7.40 -12.43 8.78
N PRO A 57 7.08 -11.79 7.66
CA PRO A 57 7.56 -10.45 7.38
C PRO A 57 6.91 -9.48 8.36
N PHE A 58 7.47 -9.37 9.57
CA PHE A 58 7.29 -8.20 10.42
C PHE A 58 7.51 -6.96 9.55
N SER A 59 6.83 -5.86 9.88
CA SER A 59 7.16 -4.58 9.27
C SER A 59 8.66 -4.33 9.44
N HIS A 60 9.42 -4.28 8.34
CA HIS A 60 10.88 -4.11 8.38
C HIS A 60 11.32 -2.85 9.15
N HIS A 61 10.43 -1.86 9.25
CA HIS A 61 10.65 -0.67 10.06
C HIS A 61 10.71 -0.92 11.58
N ASP A 62 10.31 -2.12 12.03
CA ASP A 62 10.39 -2.55 13.42
C ASP A 62 11.74 -3.23 13.73
N VAL A 63 12.58 -3.45 12.72
CA VAL A 63 13.93 -4.00 12.88
C VAL A 63 14.88 -2.90 13.37
N PHE A 64 15.86 -3.25 14.19
CA PHE A 64 16.82 -2.29 14.76
C PHE A 64 17.66 -1.55 13.69
N THR A 65 17.82 -2.13 12.49
CA THR A 65 18.38 -1.49 11.30
C THR A 65 17.60 -0.25 10.88
N HIS A 66 16.31 -0.20 11.20
CA HIS A 66 15.43 0.95 11.01
C HIS A 66 15.36 1.87 12.24
N THR A 67 16.49 2.04 12.96
CA THR A 67 16.57 2.98 14.09
C THR A 67 17.69 4.02 13.93
N PHE A 68 17.39 5.27 14.29
CA PHE A 68 18.33 6.38 14.19
C PHE A 68 19.60 6.17 15.03
N THR A 69 19.44 5.60 16.23
CA THR A 69 20.54 5.34 17.17
C THR A 69 21.51 4.29 16.65
N TYR A 70 21.02 3.26 15.95
CA TYR A 70 21.87 2.24 15.34
C TYR A 70 22.88 2.83 14.34
N TRP A 71 22.43 3.68 13.40
CA TRP A 71 23.31 4.24 12.38
C TRP A 71 24.32 5.24 12.93
N ILE A 72 23.96 6.00 13.97
CA ILE A 72 24.93 6.82 14.70
C ILE A 72 25.98 5.95 15.37
N ALA A 73 25.58 4.86 16.03
CA ALA A 73 26.51 3.93 16.68
C ALA A 73 27.46 3.28 15.67
N VAL A 74 26.95 2.80 14.53
CA VAL A 74 27.77 2.24 13.45
C VAL A 74 28.71 3.30 12.87
N TRP A 75 28.25 4.53 12.65
CA TRP A 75 29.11 5.62 12.19
C TRP A 75 30.23 5.94 13.19
N LEU A 76 29.95 5.99 14.49
CA LEU A 76 30.95 6.19 15.54
C LEU A 76 31.98 5.05 15.55
N LEU A 77 31.52 3.81 15.43
CA LEU A 77 32.37 2.63 15.35
C LEU A 77 33.27 2.68 14.09
N LEU A 78 32.71 2.96 12.92
CA LEU A 78 33.47 3.11 11.67
C LEU A 78 34.48 4.25 11.75
N SER A 79 34.13 5.35 12.42
CA SER A 79 35.02 6.49 12.65
C SER A 79 36.19 6.12 13.56
N LEU A 80 35.94 5.33 14.63
CA LEU A 80 36.98 4.81 15.51
C LEU A 80 37.90 3.83 14.79
N ILE A 81 37.34 2.86 14.07
CA ILE A 81 38.09 1.87 13.27
C ILE A 81 38.96 2.59 12.24
N SER A 82 38.39 3.56 11.51
CA SER A 82 39.11 4.40 10.56
C SER A 82 40.33 5.07 11.19
N LYS A 83 40.17 5.65 12.38
CA LYS A 83 41.27 6.30 13.11
C LYS A 83 42.38 5.32 13.53
N LEU A 84 42.02 4.10 13.92
CA LEU A 84 42.96 3.06 14.36
C LEU A 84 43.69 2.40 13.18
N VAL A 85 42.99 2.18 12.07
CA VAL A 85 43.53 1.49 10.89
C VAL A 85 44.36 2.44 10.02
N TYR A 86 43.96 3.72 9.89
CA TYR A 86 44.61 4.68 9.00
C TYR A 86 46.15 4.77 9.15
N PRO A 87 46.73 4.83 10.37
CA PRO A 87 48.18 4.86 10.56
C PRO A 87 48.90 3.65 9.95
N HIS A 88 48.25 2.49 9.95
CA HIS A 88 48.79 1.21 9.49
C HIS A 88 48.62 0.99 7.97
N LEU A 89 47.88 1.85 7.28
CA LEU A 89 47.75 1.78 5.82
C LEU A 89 49.08 2.04 5.13
N ASN A 90 49.36 1.28 4.06
CA ASN A 90 50.54 1.51 3.22
C ASN A 90 50.44 2.84 2.45
N ASN A 91 51.56 3.32 1.93
CA ASN A 91 51.63 4.63 1.26
C ASN A 91 50.73 4.72 0.02
N LYS A 92 50.59 3.63 -0.75
CA LYS A 92 49.70 3.58 -1.93
C LYS A 92 48.24 3.80 -1.51
N MET A 93 47.81 3.17 -0.41
CA MET A 93 46.46 3.30 0.10
C MET A 93 46.21 4.69 0.68
N LYS A 94 47.17 5.27 1.41
CA LYS A 94 47.07 6.65 1.94
C LYS A 94 47.01 7.72 0.85
N GLN A 95 47.58 7.46 -0.33
CA GLN A 95 47.45 8.34 -1.50
C GLN A 95 46.03 8.33 -2.08
N PHE A 96 45.35 7.18 -2.05
CA PHE A 96 43.97 7.05 -2.52
C PHE A 96 42.95 7.49 -1.47
N LEU A 97 43.01 6.89 -0.27
CA LEU A 97 42.20 7.21 0.91
C LEU A 97 42.92 8.25 1.75
N THR A 98 42.92 9.51 1.31
CA THR A 98 43.42 10.61 2.15
C THR A 98 42.54 10.76 3.38
N LYS A 99 43.07 11.30 4.49
CA LYS A 99 42.27 11.57 5.71
C LYS A 99 41.00 12.36 5.40
N ASP A 100 41.10 13.37 4.54
CA ASP A 100 39.96 14.20 4.17
C ASP A 100 38.93 13.43 3.36
N PHE A 101 39.37 12.61 2.40
CA PHE A 101 38.47 11.78 1.61
C PHE A 101 37.77 10.71 2.47
N LEU A 102 38.50 10.08 3.38
CA LEU A 102 37.94 9.11 4.32
C LEU A 102 36.90 9.76 5.25
N ASN A 103 37.17 10.97 5.73
CA ASN A 103 36.20 11.74 6.51
C ASN A 103 34.94 12.10 5.70
N ILE A 104 35.08 12.37 4.39
CA ILE A 104 33.93 12.60 3.51
C ILE A 104 33.12 11.31 3.35
N LEU A 105 33.76 10.14 3.18
CA LEU A 105 33.06 8.86 3.09
C LEU A 105 32.32 8.49 4.37
N LEU A 106 32.93 8.69 5.54
CA LEU A 106 32.26 8.47 6.84
C LEU A 106 31.05 9.39 7.01
N LYS A 107 31.16 10.66 6.60
CA LYS A 107 30.00 11.57 6.58
C LYS A 107 28.95 11.15 5.58
N THR A 108 29.36 10.62 4.42
CA THR A 108 28.46 10.12 3.38
C THR A 108 27.62 8.97 3.92
N PHE A 109 28.26 8.04 4.63
CA PHE A 109 27.58 6.94 5.32
C PHE A 109 26.53 7.45 6.31
N LEU A 110 26.90 8.38 7.20
CA LEU A 110 25.95 8.93 8.18
C LEU A 110 24.80 9.69 7.51
N ILE A 111 25.09 10.55 6.54
CA ILE A 111 24.07 11.33 5.82
C ILE A 111 23.11 10.41 5.09
N ALA A 112 23.61 9.36 4.42
CA ALA A 112 22.78 8.41 3.70
C ALA A 112 21.83 7.66 4.66
N GLY A 113 22.37 7.09 5.74
CA GLY A 113 21.56 6.43 6.77
C GLY A 113 20.51 7.35 7.37
N ILE A 114 20.88 8.57 7.78
CA ILE A 114 19.91 9.55 8.32
C ILE A 114 18.86 9.95 7.28
N SER A 115 19.26 10.17 6.03
CA SER A 115 18.33 10.59 4.98
C SER A 115 17.32 9.50 4.62
N HIS A 116 17.71 8.23 4.75
CA HIS A 116 16.80 7.10 4.64
C HIS A 116 15.68 7.20 5.69
N PHE A 117 16.03 7.37 6.97
CA PHE A 117 15.03 7.57 8.04
C PHE A 117 14.11 8.75 7.82
N LEU A 118 14.66 9.87 7.37
CA LEU A 118 13.85 11.04 7.09
C LEU A 118 12.89 10.80 5.92
N ALA A 119 13.29 10.00 4.93
CA ALA A 119 12.43 9.60 3.83
C ALA A 119 11.30 8.69 4.32
N ASP A 120 11.58 7.71 5.18
CA ASP A 120 10.53 6.86 5.73
C ASP A 120 9.63 7.59 6.71
N LEU A 121 10.13 8.54 7.49
CA LEU A 121 9.28 9.37 8.35
C LEU A 121 8.18 10.10 7.54
N LEU A 122 8.40 10.38 6.25
CA LEU A 122 7.39 11.04 5.43
C LEU A 122 6.16 10.17 5.21
N VAL A 123 6.31 8.88 4.95
CA VAL A 123 5.22 8.01 4.44
C VAL A 123 5.11 6.64 5.11
N GLY A 124 6.09 6.28 5.94
CA GLY A 124 6.17 5.03 6.67
C GLY A 124 6.08 5.26 8.18
N ASN A 125 5.71 4.19 8.89
CA ASN A 125 5.74 4.14 10.35
C ASN A 125 7.14 3.71 10.79
N ILE A 126 7.90 4.57 11.47
CA ILE A 126 9.25 4.25 11.96
C ILE A 126 9.40 4.49 13.45
N MET A 127 10.22 3.68 14.13
CA MET A 127 10.54 3.84 15.55
C MET A 127 11.58 4.95 15.79
N LEU A 128 11.20 6.20 15.53
CA LEU A 128 12.12 7.35 15.53
C LEU A 128 12.90 7.51 16.84
N LEU A 129 12.28 7.23 17.98
CA LEU A 129 12.83 7.46 19.32
C LEU A 129 13.35 6.19 20.00
N TYR A 130 13.56 5.11 19.25
CA TYR A 130 14.18 3.89 19.77
C TYR A 130 15.61 4.16 20.29
N PRO A 131 16.03 3.62 21.46
CA PRO A 131 15.37 2.59 22.28
C PRO A 131 14.46 3.14 23.40
N PHE A 132 14.20 4.45 23.47
CA PHE A 132 13.38 5.03 24.54
C PHE A 132 11.89 4.72 24.37
N THR A 133 11.43 4.58 23.14
CA THR A 133 10.07 4.11 22.81
C THR A 133 10.06 3.38 21.47
N THR A 134 9.20 2.38 21.37
CA THR A 134 8.90 1.62 20.14
C THR A 134 7.70 2.18 19.40
N ARG A 135 7.11 3.31 19.85
CA ARG A 135 5.97 3.93 19.18
C ARG A 135 6.39 4.40 17.77
N PRO A 136 5.64 4.04 16.72
CA PRO A 136 5.94 4.51 15.38
C PRO A 136 5.55 5.98 15.19
N PHE A 137 6.27 6.65 14.30
CA PHE A 137 6.01 8.01 13.85
C PHE A 137 5.95 8.06 12.32
N THR A 138 5.06 8.90 11.80
CA THR A 138 4.88 9.19 10.37
C THR A 138 4.29 10.59 10.19
N ILE A 139 4.45 11.19 9.00
CA ILE A 139 3.96 12.54 8.70
C ILE A 139 2.74 12.51 7.78
N LEU A 140 2.84 11.83 6.63
CA LEU A 140 1.82 11.88 5.58
C LEU A 140 0.99 10.60 5.45
N LYS A 141 1.37 9.50 6.12
CA LYS A 141 0.74 8.19 5.91
C LYS A 141 -0.77 8.22 6.09
N TYR A 142 -1.26 8.88 7.15
CA TYR A 142 -2.69 8.98 7.46
C TYR A 142 -3.41 10.09 6.68
N ILE A 143 -2.68 10.96 5.99
CA ILE A 143 -3.27 12.01 5.13
C ILE A 143 -3.49 11.46 3.71
N PHE A 144 -2.54 10.66 3.23
CA PHE A 144 -2.55 10.07 1.89
C PHE A 144 -2.49 8.56 1.97
N GLU A 145 -3.41 7.99 2.75
CA GLU A 145 -3.52 6.55 2.91
C GLU A 145 -3.75 5.87 1.56
N PRO A 146 -3.02 4.79 1.22
CA PRO A 146 -3.25 4.07 -0.03
C PRO A 146 -4.62 3.38 -0.02
N SER A 147 -5.20 3.14 -1.19
CA SER A 147 -6.42 2.32 -1.27
C SER A 147 -6.06 0.85 -1.07
N TYR A 148 -6.91 0.11 -0.37
CA TYR A 148 -6.84 -1.36 -0.26
C TYR A 148 -6.69 -2.03 -1.64
N PHE A 149 -7.41 -1.54 -2.66
CA PHE A 149 -7.42 -2.14 -4.00
C PHE A 149 -6.29 -1.67 -4.94
N SER A 150 -5.70 -0.49 -4.70
CA SER A 150 -4.66 0.08 -5.59
C SER A 150 -3.25 -0.08 -5.04
N GLY A 151 -3.13 -0.20 -3.71
CA GLY A 151 -1.88 -0.44 -3.00
C GLY A 151 -0.81 0.62 -3.26
N TYR A 152 0.45 0.25 -3.04
CA TYR A 152 1.60 1.15 -3.18
C TYR A 152 1.79 1.69 -4.61
N ALA A 153 1.52 0.87 -5.64
CA ALA A 153 1.86 1.16 -7.03
C ALA A 153 1.14 2.40 -7.61
N LEU A 154 -0.03 2.74 -7.08
CA LEU A 154 -0.80 3.92 -7.50
C LEU A 154 -1.00 4.91 -6.35
N SER A 155 -0.20 4.77 -5.29
CA SER A 155 -0.24 5.63 -4.12
C SER A 155 0.45 6.98 -4.35
N VAL A 156 0.08 7.96 -3.52
CA VAL A 156 0.79 9.24 -3.42
C VAL A 156 2.26 9.02 -3.02
N PHE A 157 2.56 7.96 -2.26
CA PHE A 157 3.92 7.66 -1.80
C PHE A 157 4.84 7.39 -2.99
N LEU A 158 4.44 6.53 -3.93
CA LEU A 158 5.24 6.28 -5.14
C LEU A 158 5.39 7.55 -5.99
N ALA A 159 4.35 8.40 -6.06
CA ALA A 159 4.44 9.65 -6.80
C ALA A 159 5.49 10.62 -6.21
N ILE A 160 5.60 10.68 -4.87
CA ILE A 160 6.66 11.43 -4.18
C ILE A 160 8.04 10.84 -4.54
N GLU A 161 8.16 9.51 -4.57
CA GLU A 161 9.41 8.84 -4.92
C GLU A 161 9.88 9.17 -6.34
N PHE A 162 8.96 9.21 -7.31
CA PHE A 162 9.27 9.63 -8.68
C PHE A 162 9.82 11.05 -8.78
N ILE A 163 9.35 11.98 -7.95
CA ILE A 163 9.91 13.34 -7.91
C ILE A 163 11.36 13.31 -7.41
N PHE A 164 11.65 12.60 -6.33
CA PHE A 164 13.02 12.49 -5.83
C PHE A 164 13.96 11.81 -6.82
N ILE A 165 13.48 10.75 -7.49
CA ILE A 165 14.22 10.08 -8.57
C ILE A 165 14.50 11.06 -9.72
N ALA A 166 13.49 11.81 -10.18
CA ALA A 166 13.64 12.77 -11.26
C ALA A 166 14.67 13.87 -10.92
N ILE A 167 14.62 14.41 -9.69
CA ILE A 167 15.57 15.42 -9.21
C ILE A 167 16.99 14.84 -9.10
N ALA A 168 17.14 13.59 -8.63
CA ALA A 168 18.43 12.92 -8.54
C ALA A 168 19.05 12.66 -9.91
N LEU A 169 18.26 12.12 -10.86
CA LEU A 169 18.70 11.90 -12.24
C LEU A 169 19.10 13.22 -12.93
N LEU A 170 18.35 14.28 -12.69
CA LEU A 170 18.70 15.63 -13.13
C LEU A 170 20.06 16.07 -12.57
N SER A 171 20.24 15.96 -11.25
CA SER A 171 21.48 16.38 -10.60
C SER A 171 22.69 15.57 -11.11
N LEU A 172 22.54 14.25 -11.29
CA LEU A 172 23.58 13.38 -11.84
C LEU A 172 23.93 13.74 -13.29
N SER A 173 22.92 13.90 -14.15
CA SER A 173 23.12 14.21 -15.57
C SER A 173 23.88 15.52 -15.75
N ARG A 174 23.49 16.58 -15.05
CA ARG A 174 24.14 17.89 -15.13
C ARG A 174 25.58 17.91 -14.63
N LYS A 175 25.91 17.03 -13.69
CA LYS A 175 27.23 17.01 -13.03
C LYS A 175 28.23 16.12 -13.76
N PHE A 176 27.80 14.97 -14.27
CA PHE A 176 28.70 13.93 -14.79
C PHE A 176 28.56 13.63 -16.27
N LEU A 177 27.42 13.95 -16.89
CA LEU A 177 27.20 13.68 -18.32
C LEU A 177 27.51 14.90 -19.17
N LYS A 178 27.91 14.63 -20.43
CA LYS A 178 28.15 15.69 -21.40
C LYS A 178 26.80 16.30 -21.80
N LYS A 179 26.67 17.63 -21.67
CA LYS A 179 25.43 18.34 -22.00
C LYS A 179 25.08 18.21 -23.48
N PHE A 180 23.91 17.68 -23.78
CA PHE A 180 23.26 17.72 -25.09
C PHE A 180 22.17 18.80 -25.14
N LYS A 181 21.77 19.18 -26.35
CA LYS A 181 20.77 20.25 -26.57
C LYS A 181 19.39 19.92 -25.99
N TRP A 182 19.05 18.64 -25.87
CA TRP A 182 17.73 18.18 -25.42
C TRP A 182 17.66 17.86 -23.92
N ASP A 183 18.78 17.86 -23.20
CA ASP A 183 18.84 17.44 -21.80
C ASP A 183 17.91 18.27 -20.91
N ASP A 184 17.97 19.60 -21.05
CA ASP A 184 17.12 20.50 -20.27
C ASP A 184 15.63 20.29 -20.60
N ILE A 185 15.28 20.01 -21.87
CA ILE A 185 13.90 19.74 -22.29
C ILE A 185 13.39 18.43 -21.68
N ILE A 186 14.16 17.35 -21.78
CA ILE A 186 13.80 16.04 -21.20
C ILE A 186 13.59 16.17 -19.69
N VAL A 187 14.46 16.92 -19.02
CA VAL A 187 14.38 17.16 -17.58
C VAL A 187 13.11 17.92 -17.22
N TYR A 188 12.79 19.00 -17.94
CA TYR A 188 11.57 19.76 -17.67
C TYR A 188 10.32 18.90 -17.90
N ILE A 189 10.30 18.10 -18.97
CA ILE A 189 9.22 17.14 -19.21
C ILE A 189 9.12 16.15 -18.05
N LEU A 190 10.22 15.54 -17.61
CA LEU A 190 10.22 14.58 -16.52
C LEU A 190 9.67 15.19 -15.24
N LEU A 191 10.19 16.36 -14.82
CA LEU A 191 9.72 17.04 -13.61
C LEU A 191 8.26 17.47 -13.71
N SER A 192 7.82 17.97 -14.88
CA SER A 192 6.43 18.33 -15.13
C SER A 192 5.51 17.11 -15.07
N VAL A 193 5.89 15.99 -15.69
CA VAL A 193 5.11 14.75 -15.67
C VAL A 193 5.02 14.19 -14.26
N THR A 194 6.14 14.10 -13.52
CA THR A 194 6.12 13.60 -12.14
C THR A 194 5.35 14.54 -11.20
N GLY A 195 5.44 15.86 -11.41
CA GLY A 195 4.71 16.85 -10.63
C GLY A 195 3.20 16.80 -10.89
N LEU A 196 2.79 16.70 -12.15
CA LEU A 196 1.39 16.51 -12.53
C LEU A 196 0.85 15.17 -12.01
N TYR A 197 1.65 14.11 -12.08
CA TYR A 197 1.29 12.81 -11.52
C TYR A 197 1.10 12.88 -10.01
N LEU A 198 1.98 13.56 -9.26
CA LEU A 198 1.77 13.78 -7.83
C LEU A 198 0.45 14.52 -7.54
N LEU A 199 0.21 15.66 -8.22
CA LEU A 199 -1.03 16.41 -8.02
C LEU A 199 -2.27 15.58 -8.36
N PHE A 200 -2.21 14.80 -9.42
CA PHE A 200 -3.28 13.90 -9.83
C PHE A 200 -3.51 12.78 -8.79
N THR A 201 -2.46 12.09 -8.34
CA THR A 201 -2.58 11.05 -7.31
C THR A 201 -3.09 11.59 -5.99
N MET A 202 -2.65 12.78 -5.56
CA MET A 202 -3.21 13.46 -4.38
C MET A 202 -4.69 13.78 -4.58
N PHE A 203 -5.07 14.35 -5.73
CA PHE A 203 -6.46 14.67 -6.02
C PHE A 203 -7.35 13.42 -5.99
N ILE A 204 -6.97 12.36 -6.71
CA ILE A 204 -7.79 11.15 -6.78
C ILE A 204 -7.88 10.45 -5.42
N ASN A 205 -6.79 10.45 -4.64
CA ASN A 205 -6.78 9.93 -3.28
C ASN A 205 -7.81 10.64 -2.40
N THR A 206 -7.99 11.96 -2.51
CA THR A 206 -9.07 12.65 -1.75
C THR A 206 -10.49 12.24 -2.17
N LYS A 207 -10.65 11.66 -3.37
CA LYS A 207 -11.93 11.30 -3.98
C LYS A 207 -12.27 9.82 -3.88
N THR A 208 -11.29 8.95 -3.66
CA THR A 208 -11.49 7.52 -3.43
C THR A 208 -11.62 7.22 -1.94
N TYR A 209 -12.25 6.09 -1.64
CA TYR A 209 -12.27 5.55 -0.28
C TYR A 209 -10.96 4.81 -0.05
N ASN A 210 -10.11 5.35 0.83
CA ASN A 210 -8.82 4.76 1.14
C ASN A 210 -8.80 4.45 2.62
N ASN A 211 -9.15 3.21 2.92
CA ASN A 211 -8.85 2.58 4.18
C ASN A 211 -8.19 1.23 3.84
N SER A 212 -6.94 1.10 4.23
CA SER A 212 -6.07 -0.03 3.94
C SER A 212 -5.49 -0.62 5.22
N PHE A 213 -5.87 -0.09 6.38
CA PHE A 213 -5.39 -0.56 7.67
C PHE A 213 -6.51 -1.29 8.39
N LEU A 214 -6.20 -2.49 8.88
CA LEU A 214 -7.08 -3.25 9.78
C LEU A 214 -7.04 -2.54 11.16
N ASP A 215 -8.03 -1.70 11.43
CA ASP A 215 -8.11 -0.82 12.62
C ASP A 215 -8.85 -1.50 13.77
N GLY A 216 -8.29 -1.50 14.99
CA GLY A 216 -8.92 -2.12 16.16
C GLY A 216 -8.06 -2.92 17.14
N THR A 217 -6.75 -3.09 16.92
CA THR A 217 -5.87 -3.42 18.05
C THR A 217 -5.67 -2.15 18.89
N ASN A 218 -5.72 -2.24 20.22
CA ASN A 218 -5.39 -1.14 21.16
C ASN A 218 -3.91 -0.66 21.06
N LYS A 219 -3.27 -0.88 19.91
CA LYS A 219 -1.88 -0.60 19.60
C LYS A 219 -1.85 0.57 18.60
N PRO A 220 -0.96 1.54 18.78
CA PRO A 220 -0.75 2.63 17.82
C PRO A 220 -0.02 2.17 16.53
N TYR A 221 -0.05 0.87 16.21
CA TYR A 221 0.64 0.25 15.09
C TYR A 221 -0.17 -0.91 14.51
N ILE A 222 0.03 -1.16 13.21
CA ILE A 222 -0.64 -2.23 12.46
C ILE A 222 -0.01 -3.55 12.86
N ASP A 223 -0.79 -4.44 13.46
CA ASP A 223 -0.43 -5.86 13.51
C ASP A 223 -0.73 -6.43 12.13
N CYS A 224 0.25 -7.09 11.52
CA CYS A 224 0.10 -7.62 10.16
C CYS A 224 -0.19 -9.12 10.14
N ASP A 225 -0.16 -9.75 11.32
CA ASP A 225 -0.25 -11.19 11.61
C ASP A 225 -0.66 -11.29 13.10
N MET A 226 -1.98 -11.25 13.38
CA MET A 226 -2.50 -11.11 14.74
C MET A 226 -2.34 -12.39 15.57
N ASP A 227 -2.49 -13.54 14.93
CA ASP A 227 -2.51 -14.87 15.54
C ASP A 227 -1.14 -15.57 15.52
N PHE A 228 -0.17 -15.00 14.81
CA PHE A 228 1.22 -15.47 14.68
C PHE A 228 1.36 -16.79 13.91
N ASP A 229 0.46 -17.08 12.96
CA ASP A 229 0.52 -18.30 12.14
C ASP A 229 1.47 -18.22 10.94
N THR A 230 2.11 -17.07 10.75
CA THR A 230 3.06 -16.71 9.67
C THR A 230 2.45 -16.23 8.36
N LEU A 231 1.13 -16.20 8.24
CA LEU A 231 0.41 -15.54 7.16
C LEU A 231 0.15 -14.07 7.53
N ARG A 232 -0.06 -13.24 6.52
CA ARG A 232 -0.51 -11.87 6.79
C ARG A 232 -2.02 -11.89 6.91
N ASP A 233 -2.59 -11.14 7.85
CA ASP A 233 -4.06 -11.08 8.03
C ASP A 233 -4.80 -10.77 6.72
N SER A 234 -4.26 -9.87 5.88
CA SER A 234 -4.85 -9.53 4.56
C SER A 234 -4.80 -10.68 3.53
N GLU A 235 -3.98 -11.69 3.77
CA GLU A 235 -3.76 -12.87 2.93
C GLU A 235 -4.26 -14.16 3.61
N ASP A 236 -4.80 -14.05 4.83
CA ASP A 236 -5.23 -15.15 5.67
C ASP A 236 -6.76 -15.33 5.63
N ALA A 237 -7.19 -16.59 5.54
CA ALA A 237 -8.59 -16.98 5.48
C ALA A 237 -9.23 -17.16 6.86
N ASP A 238 -8.44 -17.21 7.94
CA ASP A 238 -8.86 -17.42 9.33
C ASP A 238 -7.95 -16.60 10.27
N VAL A 239 -8.16 -15.27 10.30
CA VAL A 239 -7.24 -14.27 10.89
C VAL A 239 -7.01 -14.46 12.40
N ASP A 240 -7.91 -15.14 13.11
CA ASP A 240 -7.76 -15.42 14.54
C ASP A 240 -7.51 -16.91 14.85
N ASN A 241 -7.42 -17.75 13.81
CA ASN A 241 -7.12 -19.18 13.84
C ASN A 241 -8.04 -19.96 14.78
N ASN A 242 -9.31 -19.57 14.77
CA ASN A 242 -10.36 -20.23 15.52
C ASN A 242 -10.98 -21.42 14.74
N GLY A 243 -10.57 -21.61 13.48
CA GLY A 243 -11.04 -22.66 12.59
C GLY A 243 -12.28 -22.30 11.78
N ILE A 244 -12.69 -21.03 11.79
CA ILE A 244 -13.85 -20.49 11.09
C ILE A 244 -13.36 -19.52 10.01
N ASP A 245 -13.80 -19.74 8.77
CA ASP A 245 -13.46 -18.87 7.65
C ASP A 245 -13.93 -17.41 7.94
N ASN A 246 -13.11 -16.40 7.66
CA ASN A 246 -13.40 -14.97 7.93
C ASN A 246 -14.80 -14.51 7.49
N ILE A 247 -15.29 -15.02 6.35
CA ILE A 247 -16.62 -14.65 5.81
C ILE A 247 -17.75 -15.04 6.79
N LEU A 248 -17.55 -16.09 7.58
CA LEU A 248 -18.54 -16.66 8.50
C LEU A 248 -18.41 -16.13 9.93
N ASP A 249 -17.26 -15.56 10.29
CA ASP A 249 -16.96 -15.10 11.66
C ASP A 249 -17.10 -13.58 11.85
N VAL A 250 -17.52 -12.87 10.80
CA VAL A 250 -17.63 -11.42 10.80
C VAL A 250 -18.74 -10.91 11.72
N ASP A 251 -18.49 -9.80 12.43
CA ASP A 251 -19.51 -9.08 13.20
C ASP A 251 -20.48 -8.32 12.27
N GLU A 252 -21.73 -8.79 12.22
CA GLU A 252 -22.79 -8.17 11.41
C GLU A 252 -23.11 -6.73 11.81
N GLU A 253 -23.03 -6.39 13.10
CA GLU A 253 -23.26 -5.02 13.57
C GLU A 253 -22.13 -4.09 13.10
N GLY A 254 -20.88 -4.55 13.24
CA GLY A 254 -19.68 -3.89 12.72
C GLY A 254 -19.73 -3.66 11.20
N LEU A 255 -20.19 -4.64 10.43
CA LEU A 255 -20.39 -4.53 8.99
C LEU A 255 -21.35 -3.39 8.62
N VAL A 256 -22.48 -3.29 9.31
CA VAL A 256 -23.47 -2.23 9.10
C VAL A 256 -22.85 -0.86 9.39
N VAL A 257 -22.00 -0.74 10.41
CA VAL A 257 -21.29 0.50 10.74
C VAL A 257 -20.28 0.86 9.65
N SER A 258 -19.44 -0.09 9.21
CA SER A 258 -18.46 0.15 8.14
C SER A 258 -19.11 0.54 6.82
N ILE A 259 -20.19 -0.13 6.42
CA ILE A 259 -20.96 0.27 5.23
C ILE A 259 -21.51 1.68 5.41
N LYS A 260 -21.99 2.04 6.61
CA LYS A 260 -22.45 3.39 6.89
C LYS A 260 -21.37 4.43 6.68
N ASP A 261 -20.18 4.17 7.17
CA ASP A 261 -19.04 5.08 7.02
C ASP A 261 -18.58 5.18 5.55
N ILE A 262 -18.51 4.06 4.84
CA ILE A 262 -18.19 4.01 3.41
C ILE A 262 -19.19 4.83 2.59
N VAL A 263 -20.49 4.64 2.78
CA VAL A 263 -21.51 5.36 2.01
C VAL A 263 -21.51 6.85 2.37
N ASN A 264 -21.44 7.18 3.66
CA ASN A 264 -21.43 8.58 4.14
C ASN A 264 -20.16 9.35 3.74
N SER A 265 -19.09 8.65 3.39
CA SER A 265 -17.84 9.27 2.92
C SER A 265 -17.98 9.98 1.56
N ASN A 266 -19.05 9.71 0.81
CA ASN A 266 -19.36 10.29 -0.51
C ASN A 266 -18.18 10.18 -1.50
N LYS A 267 -17.55 9.00 -1.52
CA LYS A 267 -16.41 8.70 -2.40
C LYS A 267 -16.87 8.15 -3.75
N LEU A 268 -15.95 8.21 -4.71
CA LEU A 268 -16.22 7.84 -6.09
C LEU A 268 -16.60 6.37 -6.22
N ALA A 269 -17.71 6.15 -6.91
CA ALA A 269 -18.15 4.86 -7.40
C ALA A 269 -17.58 4.58 -8.80
N ILE A 270 -17.54 3.30 -9.18
CA ILE A 270 -17.29 2.87 -10.56
C ILE A 270 -18.62 2.85 -11.30
N SER A 271 -18.80 3.72 -12.29
CA SER A 271 -20.11 3.92 -12.93
C SER A 271 -20.51 2.78 -13.87
N GLY A 272 -19.57 1.93 -14.31
CA GLY A 272 -19.84 0.79 -15.18
C GLY A 272 -20.14 1.14 -16.64
N ASN A 273 -19.88 2.39 -17.05
CA ASN A 273 -20.01 2.87 -18.43
C ASN A 273 -18.86 2.39 -19.33
N GLY A 274 -17.78 1.86 -18.75
CA GLY A 274 -16.65 1.30 -19.48
C GLY A 274 -15.78 2.35 -20.20
N ASP A 275 -15.88 3.61 -19.79
CA ASP A 275 -15.11 4.71 -20.35
C ASP A 275 -13.72 4.85 -19.68
N LEU A 276 -12.93 5.81 -20.17
CA LEU A 276 -11.60 6.09 -19.62
C LEU A 276 -11.67 6.52 -18.16
N LYS A 277 -12.72 7.25 -17.77
CA LYS A 277 -12.91 7.74 -16.40
C LYS A 277 -13.10 6.55 -15.44
N ASP A 278 -13.95 5.60 -15.78
CA ASP A 278 -14.18 4.37 -15.02
C ASP A 278 -12.91 3.53 -14.91
N TRP A 279 -12.17 3.39 -16.01
CA TRP A 279 -10.89 2.66 -15.98
C TRP A 279 -9.91 3.29 -14.98
N ILE A 280 -9.78 4.63 -15.00
CA ILE A 280 -8.93 5.37 -14.07
C ILE A 280 -9.44 5.17 -12.63
N ILE A 281 -10.71 5.44 -12.36
CA ILE A 281 -11.29 5.32 -11.01
C ILE A 281 -11.11 3.91 -10.46
N THR A 282 -11.35 2.89 -11.27
CA THR A 282 -11.15 1.48 -10.90
C THR A 282 -9.70 1.20 -10.48
N LYS A 283 -8.72 1.73 -11.21
CA LYS A 283 -7.29 1.53 -10.89
C LYS A 283 -6.89 2.24 -9.61
N PHE A 284 -7.43 3.43 -9.35
CA PHE A 284 -7.09 4.23 -8.17
C PHE A 284 -7.89 3.88 -6.90
N GLY A 285 -8.76 2.87 -6.96
CA GLY A 285 -9.45 2.36 -5.77
C GLY A 285 -10.89 2.83 -5.60
N GLY A 286 -11.55 3.25 -6.68
CA GLY A 286 -12.99 3.46 -6.67
C GLY A 286 -13.76 2.18 -6.33
N LEU A 287 -14.94 2.37 -5.77
CA LEU A 287 -15.78 1.27 -5.29
C LEU A 287 -16.83 0.91 -6.33
N ASN A 288 -16.87 -0.37 -6.72
CA ASN A 288 -18.08 -0.99 -7.25
C ASN A 288 -18.76 -1.73 -6.09
N SER A 289 -19.91 -2.36 -6.34
CA SER A 289 -20.64 -3.00 -5.25
C SER A 289 -19.86 -4.14 -4.59
N TYR A 290 -19.12 -4.95 -5.34
CA TYR A 290 -18.27 -5.98 -4.74
C TYR A 290 -17.21 -5.37 -3.82
N ARG A 291 -16.49 -4.34 -4.29
CA ARG A 291 -15.46 -3.66 -3.51
C ARG A 291 -16.01 -2.97 -2.28
N LEU A 292 -17.26 -2.49 -2.34
CA LEU A 292 -17.95 -1.95 -1.17
C LEU A 292 -18.17 -3.03 -0.11
N VAL A 293 -18.63 -4.22 -0.50
CA VAL A 293 -18.79 -5.37 0.43
C VAL A 293 -17.43 -5.80 0.97
N SER A 294 -16.45 -6.03 0.09
CA SER A 294 -15.10 -6.44 0.46
C SER A 294 -14.42 -5.44 1.41
N GLN A 295 -14.54 -4.14 1.15
CA GLN A 295 -13.99 -3.10 2.01
C GLN A 295 -14.63 -3.11 3.41
N ALA A 296 -15.95 -3.32 3.52
CA ALA A 296 -16.61 -3.37 4.81
C ALA A 296 -16.16 -4.58 5.64
N PHE A 297 -16.03 -5.74 5.01
CA PHE A 297 -15.48 -6.94 5.65
C PHE A 297 -14.02 -6.75 6.09
N TYR A 298 -13.21 -6.11 5.24
CA TYR A 298 -11.83 -5.77 5.58
C TYR A 298 -11.75 -4.87 6.81
N GLU A 299 -12.62 -3.86 6.94
CA GLU A 299 -12.65 -2.99 8.12
C GLU A 299 -13.07 -3.69 9.42
N ASN A 300 -13.67 -4.88 9.32
CA ASN A 300 -14.10 -5.71 10.44
C ASN A 300 -13.18 -6.93 10.64
N TYR A 301 -11.89 -6.81 10.30
CA TYR A 301 -10.89 -7.88 10.46
C TYR A 301 -11.21 -9.19 9.74
N SER A 302 -12.08 -9.14 8.73
CA SER A 302 -12.61 -10.36 8.10
C SER A 302 -12.42 -10.32 6.58
N PRO A 303 -11.18 -10.20 6.05
CA PRO A 303 -10.96 -10.08 4.62
C PRO A 303 -11.55 -11.27 3.84
N ILE A 304 -12.31 -10.96 2.78
CA ILE A 304 -13.05 -11.95 1.98
C ILE A 304 -12.13 -12.64 0.97
N GLU A 305 -11.21 -11.89 0.35
CA GLU A 305 -10.42 -12.38 -0.78
C GLU A 305 -9.59 -13.64 -0.49
N PRO A 306 -8.94 -13.79 0.68
CA PRO A 306 -8.19 -15.01 1.03
C PRO A 306 -9.07 -16.27 1.05
N VAL A 307 -10.25 -16.18 1.68
CA VAL A 307 -11.21 -17.29 1.77
C VAL A 307 -11.68 -17.71 0.38
N LEU A 308 -12.05 -16.74 -0.47
CA LEU A 308 -12.51 -17.02 -1.83
C LEU A 308 -11.41 -17.61 -2.71
N LYS A 309 -10.18 -17.12 -2.55
CA LYS A 309 -9.02 -17.63 -3.29
C LYS A 309 -8.72 -19.07 -2.89
N ASP A 310 -8.71 -19.39 -1.61
CA ASP A 310 -8.50 -20.75 -1.11
C ASP A 310 -9.61 -21.71 -1.61
N PHE A 311 -10.88 -21.31 -1.46
CA PHE A 311 -12.04 -22.06 -1.95
C PHE A 311 -11.92 -22.36 -3.46
N TYR A 312 -11.62 -21.33 -4.27
CA TYR A 312 -11.49 -21.50 -5.72
C TYR A 312 -10.30 -22.40 -6.09
N ILE A 313 -9.13 -22.21 -5.47
CA ILE A 313 -7.96 -23.06 -5.76
C ILE A 313 -8.25 -24.52 -5.41
N LYS A 314 -8.96 -24.78 -4.30
CA LYS A 314 -9.34 -26.13 -3.87
C LYS A 314 -10.36 -26.79 -4.80
N SER A 315 -11.20 -26.01 -5.49
CA SER A 315 -12.19 -26.54 -6.45
C SER A 315 -11.60 -26.86 -7.83
N LEU A 316 -10.42 -26.33 -8.17
CA LEU A 316 -9.75 -26.63 -9.44
C LEU A 316 -9.14 -28.03 -9.49
N ASP A 317 -9.38 -28.75 -10.59
CA ASP A 317 -8.72 -30.04 -10.90
C ASP A 317 -7.18 -29.93 -10.88
N LYS A 318 -6.65 -28.80 -11.37
CA LYS A 318 -5.22 -28.50 -11.40
C LYS A 318 -4.95 -27.22 -10.62
N LYS A 319 -4.61 -27.40 -9.36
CA LYS A 319 -4.25 -26.34 -8.42
C LYS A 319 -3.12 -25.47 -8.97
N LYS A 320 -3.27 -24.15 -8.84
CA LYS A 320 -2.27 -23.14 -9.21
C LYS A 320 -2.21 -22.06 -8.13
N TYR A 321 -1.03 -21.50 -7.92
CA TYR A 321 -0.83 -20.40 -6.97
C TYR A 321 -1.35 -19.05 -7.49
N THR A 322 -1.42 -18.89 -8.81
CA THR A 322 -1.92 -17.67 -9.46
C THR A 322 -3.19 -18.01 -10.23
N VAL A 323 -4.29 -17.38 -9.83
CA VAL A 323 -5.63 -17.55 -10.40
C VAL A 323 -6.23 -16.19 -10.71
N ASN A 324 -7.02 -16.10 -11.77
CA ASN A 324 -7.85 -14.94 -12.06
C ASN A 324 -9.26 -15.27 -11.59
N LEU A 325 -9.79 -14.48 -10.66
CA LEU A 325 -11.05 -14.75 -9.98
C LEU A 325 -12.08 -13.70 -10.40
N ASP A 326 -13.27 -14.16 -10.79
CA ASP A 326 -14.45 -13.32 -10.67
C ASP A 326 -14.94 -13.41 -9.22
N TYR A 327 -14.57 -12.42 -8.41
CA TYR A 327 -14.85 -12.49 -6.99
C TYR A 327 -16.35 -12.49 -6.66
N GLN A 328 -17.22 -11.94 -7.52
CA GLN A 328 -18.67 -11.97 -7.28
C GLN A 328 -19.21 -13.38 -7.45
N GLU A 329 -18.82 -14.04 -8.55
CA GLU A 329 -19.22 -15.42 -8.85
C GLU A 329 -18.69 -16.39 -7.79
N VAL A 330 -17.41 -16.25 -7.42
CA VAL A 330 -16.77 -17.11 -6.43
C VAL A 330 -17.38 -16.93 -5.05
N LEU A 331 -17.72 -15.69 -4.65
CA LEU A 331 -18.42 -15.42 -3.38
C LEU A 331 -19.80 -16.08 -3.35
N ARG A 332 -20.60 -15.93 -4.41
CA ARG A 332 -21.90 -16.61 -4.50
C ARG A 332 -21.76 -18.12 -4.40
N ASN A 333 -20.83 -18.71 -5.16
CA ASN A 333 -20.58 -20.15 -5.16
C ASN A 333 -20.11 -20.67 -3.79
N TYR A 334 -19.29 -19.89 -3.09
CA TYR A 334 -18.88 -20.20 -1.72
C TYR A 334 -20.09 -20.25 -0.78
N LEU A 335 -20.94 -19.21 -0.78
CA LEU A 335 -22.13 -19.15 0.08
C LEU A 335 -23.16 -20.23 -0.27
N LEU A 336 -23.35 -20.55 -1.55
CA LEU A 336 -24.18 -21.68 -1.99
C LEU A 336 -23.63 -23.01 -1.47
N SER A 337 -22.32 -23.23 -1.53
CA SER A 337 -21.69 -24.49 -1.07
C SER A 337 -21.83 -24.73 0.43
N LYS A 338 -22.14 -23.68 1.20
CA LYS A 338 -22.38 -23.71 2.65
C LYS A 338 -23.86 -23.67 3.01
N ASP A 339 -24.77 -23.72 2.02
CA ASP A 339 -26.22 -23.60 2.19
C ASP A 339 -26.64 -22.29 2.90
N LEU A 340 -25.91 -21.18 2.65
CA LEU A 340 -26.12 -19.89 3.32
C LEU A 340 -26.96 -18.89 2.52
N LEU A 341 -27.40 -19.24 1.30
CA LEU A 341 -28.24 -18.35 0.50
C LEU A 341 -29.70 -18.80 0.53
N ILE A 342 -30.61 -17.83 0.65
CA ILE A 342 -32.04 -18.02 0.47
C ILE A 342 -32.58 -17.12 -0.64
N ASP A 343 -33.54 -17.65 -1.39
CA ASP A 343 -34.24 -16.89 -2.43
C ASP A 343 -35.37 -16.07 -1.79
N LEU A 344 -35.37 -14.78 -2.04
CA LEU A 344 -36.43 -13.88 -1.59
C LEU A 344 -37.63 -13.94 -2.53
N ASN A 345 -38.82 -14.00 -1.95
CA ASN A 345 -40.06 -13.90 -2.72
C ASN A 345 -40.23 -12.48 -3.28
N LEU A 346 -40.09 -12.34 -4.60
CA LEU A 346 -40.24 -11.07 -5.31
C LEU A 346 -41.68 -10.56 -5.36
N GLU A 347 -42.69 -11.40 -5.14
CA GLU A 347 -44.09 -10.94 -5.11
C GLU A 347 -44.43 -10.16 -3.82
N GLY A 348 -43.60 -10.30 -2.77
CA GLY A 348 -43.75 -9.57 -1.52
C GLY A 348 -42.87 -8.32 -1.41
N SER A 349 -43.08 -7.57 -0.32
CA SER A 349 -42.13 -6.57 0.20
C SER A 349 -41.42 -7.16 1.42
N PRO A 350 -40.47 -8.09 1.24
CA PRO A 350 -39.75 -8.69 2.35
C PRO A 350 -38.99 -7.61 3.13
N LEU A 351 -38.95 -7.78 4.46
CA LEU A 351 -38.05 -7.03 5.32
C LEU A 351 -36.69 -7.71 5.27
N LEU A 352 -35.68 -7.00 4.78
CA LEU A 352 -34.31 -7.50 4.76
C LEU A 352 -33.72 -7.43 6.17
N ALA A 353 -33.10 -8.52 6.63
CA ALA A 353 -32.24 -8.48 7.81
C ALA A 353 -31.04 -7.58 7.51
N SER A 354 -30.61 -6.77 8.48
CA SER A 354 -29.47 -5.85 8.32
C SER A 354 -28.14 -6.63 8.28
N GLY A 355 -27.12 -6.09 7.61
CA GLY A 355 -25.78 -6.65 7.60
C GLY A 355 -25.59 -7.87 6.69
N LYS A 356 -26.57 -8.21 5.84
CA LYS A 356 -26.52 -9.39 4.98
C LYS A 356 -26.11 -9.05 3.55
N VAL A 357 -25.21 -9.85 2.99
CA VAL A 357 -24.85 -9.77 1.57
C VAL A 357 -26.03 -10.30 0.73
N PHE A 358 -26.38 -9.60 -0.34
CA PHE A 358 -27.38 -10.05 -1.30
C PHE A 358 -26.88 -9.97 -2.74
N PHE A 359 -27.47 -10.79 -3.60
CA PHE A 359 -27.19 -10.87 -5.03
C PHE A 359 -28.46 -10.62 -5.82
N LEU A 360 -28.35 -9.87 -6.91
CA LEU A 360 -29.38 -9.71 -7.92
C LEU A 360 -29.03 -10.65 -9.08
N ILE A 361 -29.93 -11.58 -9.39
CA ILE A 361 -29.71 -12.62 -10.40
C ILE A 361 -30.73 -12.44 -11.54
N ASP A 362 -30.26 -12.58 -12.77
CA ASP A 362 -31.09 -12.49 -13.97
C ASP A 362 -31.77 -13.84 -14.33
N GLU A 363 -32.53 -13.86 -15.43
CA GLU A 363 -33.22 -15.08 -15.90
C GLU A 363 -32.27 -16.19 -16.36
N ASN A 364 -30.99 -15.89 -16.61
CA ASN A 364 -29.96 -16.83 -17.06
C ASN A 364 -29.10 -17.37 -15.90
N ASP A 365 -29.46 -17.08 -14.65
CA ASP A 365 -28.66 -17.34 -13.45
C ASP A 365 -27.32 -16.57 -13.39
N GLU A 366 -27.23 -15.44 -14.11
CA GLU A 366 -26.06 -14.55 -14.07
C GLU A 366 -26.20 -13.48 -12.97
N ILE A 367 -25.10 -13.17 -12.29
CA ILE A 367 -25.06 -12.12 -11.27
C ILE A 367 -25.10 -10.76 -11.96
N MET A 368 -26.20 -10.04 -11.77
CA MET A 368 -26.35 -8.67 -12.25
C MET A 368 -25.58 -7.68 -11.37
N ASN A 369 -25.67 -7.86 -10.05
CA ASN A 369 -25.02 -7.01 -9.06
C ASN A 369 -25.06 -7.68 -7.67
N ILE A 370 -24.25 -7.15 -6.75
CA ILE A 370 -24.15 -7.57 -5.35
C ILE A 370 -24.36 -6.35 -4.45
N GLY A 371 -24.79 -6.52 -3.21
CA GLY A 371 -24.85 -5.43 -2.24
C GLY A 371 -24.98 -5.93 -0.81
N MET A 372 -25.20 -5.00 0.12
CA MET A 372 -25.53 -5.32 1.51
C MET A 372 -26.82 -4.67 1.95
N SER A 373 -27.63 -5.42 2.69
CA SER A 373 -28.85 -4.93 3.31
C SER A 373 -28.55 -4.11 4.56
N MET A 374 -29.33 -3.06 4.75
CA MET A 374 -29.18 -2.08 5.82
C MET A 374 -30.49 -1.94 6.60
N ASP A 375 -30.41 -1.25 7.73
CA ASP A 375 -31.58 -0.96 8.57
C ASP A 375 -32.66 -0.22 7.76
N GLY A 376 -33.94 -0.48 8.06
CA GLY A 376 -35.05 0.25 7.43
C GLY A 376 -35.32 -0.14 5.97
N ASN A 377 -34.88 -1.32 5.53
CA ASN A 377 -35.04 -1.82 4.16
C ASN A 377 -34.27 -0.98 3.11
N GLU A 378 -33.23 -0.30 3.58
CA GLU A 378 -32.20 0.31 2.75
C GLU A 378 -31.18 -0.75 2.34
N VAL A 379 -30.43 -0.44 1.30
CA VAL A 379 -29.45 -1.33 0.69
C VAL A 379 -28.28 -0.50 0.18
N ALA A 380 -27.08 -0.95 0.48
CA ALA A 380 -25.85 -0.39 -0.05
C ALA A 380 -25.44 -1.17 -1.30
N ILE A 381 -25.51 -0.50 -2.45
CA ILE A 381 -25.19 -1.05 -3.77
C ILE A 381 -24.71 0.10 -4.66
N VAL A 382 -23.82 -0.19 -5.60
CA VAL A 382 -23.45 0.77 -6.64
C VAL A 382 -24.20 0.41 -7.92
N LEU A 383 -25.10 1.30 -8.36
CA LEU A 383 -25.85 1.12 -9.60
C LEU A 383 -25.06 1.63 -10.81
N PRO A 384 -25.29 1.05 -12.01
CA PRO A 384 -24.74 1.58 -13.25
C PRO A 384 -25.11 3.06 -13.46
N GLY A 385 -24.12 3.88 -13.81
CA GLY A 385 -24.25 5.31 -14.04
C GLY A 385 -23.98 6.19 -12.81
N GLU A 386 -23.76 5.61 -11.64
CA GLU A 386 -23.52 6.39 -10.42
C GLU A 386 -22.08 6.89 -10.32
N GLU A 387 -21.92 8.15 -9.92
CA GLU A 387 -20.60 8.76 -9.70
C GLU A 387 -20.09 8.57 -8.27
N PHE A 388 -20.99 8.35 -7.31
CA PHE A 388 -20.69 8.26 -5.89
C PHE A 388 -21.41 7.07 -5.27
N VAL A 389 -20.80 6.51 -4.23
CA VAL A 389 -21.43 5.48 -3.41
C VAL A 389 -22.61 6.10 -2.65
N GLN A 390 -23.76 5.45 -2.68
CA GLN A 390 -24.97 5.93 -2.00
C GLN A 390 -25.88 4.78 -1.57
N TYR A 391 -26.85 5.11 -0.71
CA TYR A 391 -27.91 4.19 -0.34
C TYR A 391 -29.01 4.16 -1.38
N HIS A 392 -29.66 3.01 -1.45
CA HIS A 392 -30.91 2.81 -2.16
C HIS A 392 -31.92 2.18 -1.22
N THR A 393 -33.19 2.21 -1.62
CA THR A 393 -34.20 1.35 -1.00
C THR A 393 -34.31 0.06 -1.81
N TYR A 394 -34.71 -1.03 -1.15
CA TYR A 394 -34.96 -2.29 -1.85
C TYR A 394 -35.99 -2.12 -3.00
N GLU A 395 -37.05 -1.34 -2.77
CA GLU A 395 -38.02 -0.99 -3.80
C GLU A 395 -37.39 -0.18 -4.96
N GLY A 396 -36.47 0.74 -4.63
CA GLY A 396 -35.72 1.52 -5.60
C GLY A 396 -34.88 0.64 -6.54
N ILE A 397 -34.14 -0.33 -5.98
CA ILE A 397 -33.40 -1.32 -6.78
C ILE A 397 -34.34 -2.09 -7.71
N ARG A 398 -35.45 -2.61 -7.16
CA ARG A 398 -36.43 -3.36 -7.95
C ARG A 398 -37.01 -2.53 -9.08
N LYS A 399 -37.24 -1.23 -8.86
CA LYS A 399 -37.72 -0.32 -9.91
C LYS A 399 -36.64 -0.03 -10.95
N PHE A 400 -35.38 0.07 -10.54
CA PHE A 400 -34.25 0.36 -11.43
C PHE A 400 -34.00 -0.78 -12.42
N TYR A 401 -33.86 -2.01 -11.93
CA TYR A 401 -33.65 -3.19 -12.79
C TYR A 401 -34.98 -3.73 -13.38
N GLY A 402 -36.11 -3.47 -12.72
CA GLY A 402 -37.42 -3.90 -13.19
C GLY A 402 -37.52 -5.42 -13.31
N ASN A 403 -38.05 -5.89 -14.43
CA ASN A 403 -38.28 -7.32 -14.69
C ASN A 403 -37.00 -8.08 -15.07
N THR A 404 -35.84 -7.43 -15.12
CA THR A 404 -34.58 -8.12 -15.42
C THR A 404 -34.09 -8.94 -14.22
N ILE A 405 -34.54 -8.61 -13.00
CA ILE A 405 -34.28 -9.43 -11.82
C ILE A 405 -35.23 -10.63 -11.84
N SER A 406 -34.66 -11.82 -11.94
CA SER A 406 -35.37 -13.09 -11.80
C SER A 406 -35.41 -13.55 -10.35
N ILE A 407 -34.30 -13.42 -9.63
CA ILE A 407 -34.15 -13.87 -8.24
C ILE A 407 -33.32 -12.85 -7.45
N VAL A 408 -33.70 -12.59 -6.19
CA VAL A 408 -32.83 -11.94 -5.22
C VAL A 408 -32.42 -12.99 -4.19
N GLN A 409 -31.12 -13.24 -4.08
CA GLN A 409 -30.58 -14.17 -3.08
C GLN A 409 -29.95 -13.38 -1.95
N ILE A 410 -30.21 -13.76 -0.70
CA ILE A 410 -29.64 -13.10 0.47
C ILE A 410 -28.96 -14.12 1.38
N CYS A 411 -27.85 -13.72 1.99
CA CYS A 411 -27.14 -14.52 2.98
C CYS A 411 -27.96 -14.64 4.27
N LEU A 412 -28.02 -15.84 4.85
CA LEU A 412 -28.67 -16.15 6.12
C LEU A 412 -27.92 -15.58 7.32
#